data_AF-A0A4V3ISS1-F1
#
_entry.id   AF-A0A4V3ISS1-F1
#
_cell.length_a   1.000
_cell.length_b   1.000
_cell.length_c   1.000
_cell.angle_alpha   90.00
_cell.angle_beta   90.00
_cell.angle_gamma   90.00
#
_symmetry.space_group_name_H-M   'P 1'
#
loop_
_entity.id
_entity.type
_entity.pdbx_description
1 polymer ?
#
loop_
_entity_poly.entity_id
_entity_poly.type
_entity_poly.pdbx_seq_one_letter_code
_entity_poly.pdbx_strand_id
1 'polypeptide(L)'
;MSVQRHDAAQIRAVEQALADLAEYCAVLQGHAEGASGQATAAWSGAASVEFLQKVSVWSAGAAVMHAGAVDLQAWAGEAASNYEAAQSSASITWAG
;
A
#
# COMPACT_ATOMS: atom_id res chain seq x y z
N MET A 1 -1.25 1.70 -31.22
CA MET A 1 -2.16 2.36 -30.27
C MET A 1 -2.84 1.40 -29.27
N SER A 2 -3.13 0.13 -29.58
CA SER A 2 -3.80 -0.79 -28.62
C SER A 2 -2.88 -1.32 -27.50
N VAL A 3 -1.64 -1.67 -27.82
CA VAL A 3 -0.64 -2.18 -26.84
C VAL A 3 -0.35 -1.14 -25.75
N GLN A 4 -0.15 0.11 -26.15
CA GLN A 4 0.20 1.20 -25.22
C GLN A 4 -0.93 1.55 -24.23
N ARG A 5 -2.21 1.48 -24.66
CA ARG A 5 -3.34 1.61 -23.73
C ARG A 5 -3.43 0.45 -22.75
N HIS A 6 -3.03 -0.75 -23.18
CA HIS A 6 -2.99 -1.93 -22.32
C HIS A 6 -1.93 -1.78 -21.23
N ASP A 7 -0.75 -1.26 -21.56
CA ASP A 7 0.33 -1.02 -20.60
C ASP A 7 -0.09 -0.01 -19.52
N ALA A 8 -0.71 1.11 -19.91
CA ALA A 8 -1.22 2.10 -18.95
C ALA A 8 -2.30 1.51 -18.03
N ALA A 9 -3.23 0.72 -18.57
CA ALA A 9 -4.27 0.05 -17.77
C ALA A 9 -3.68 -0.96 -16.78
N GLN A 10 -2.60 -1.67 -17.15
CA GLN A 10 -1.90 -2.59 -16.25
C GLN A 10 -1.19 -1.85 -15.12
N ILE A 11 -0.55 -0.71 -15.40
CA ILE A 11 0.09 0.11 -14.36
C ILE A 11 -0.95 0.64 -13.37
N ARG A 12 -2.12 1.10 -13.86
CA ARG A 12 -3.24 1.51 -13.00
C ARG A 12 -3.80 0.36 -12.14
N ALA A 13 -3.84 -0.85 -12.68
CA ALA A 13 -4.25 -2.02 -11.90
C ALA A 13 -3.26 -2.33 -10.76
N VAL A 14 -1.96 -2.15 -11.00
CA VAL A 14 -0.92 -2.27 -9.97
C VAL A 14 -1.04 -1.16 -8.92
N GLU A 15 -1.28 0.08 -9.34
CA GLU A 15 -1.54 1.21 -8.44
C GLU A 15 -2.72 0.89 -7.50
N GLN A 16 -3.83 0.38 -8.03
CA GLN A 16 -4.99 0.00 -7.22
C GLN A 16 -4.67 -1.15 -6.26
N ALA A 17 -3.97 -2.20 -6.72
CA ALA A 17 -3.60 -3.31 -5.86
C ALA A 17 -2.68 -2.89 -4.69
N LEU A 18 -1.81 -1.90 -4.93
CA LEU A 18 -0.96 -1.31 -3.89
C LEU A 18 -1.75 -0.44 -2.92
N ALA A 19 -2.78 0.28 -3.39
CA ALA A 19 -3.71 1.00 -2.54
C ALA A 19 -4.48 0.04 -1.61
N ASP A 20 -5.00 -1.06 -2.15
CA ASP A 20 -5.70 -2.08 -1.38
C ASP A 20 -4.78 -2.73 -0.33
N LEU A 21 -3.51 -2.97 -0.69
CA LEU A 21 -2.50 -3.49 0.24
C LEU A 21 -2.20 -2.49 1.36
N ALA A 22 -2.06 -1.20 1.04
CA ALA A 22 -1.85 -0.16 2.04
C ALA A 22 -3.03 -0.11 3.02
N GLU A 23 -4.27 -0.10 2.52
CA GLU A 23 -5.47 -0.11 3.37
C GLU A 23 -5.50 -1.35 4.28
N TYR A 24 -5.20 -2.53 3.74
CA TYR A 24 -5.11 -3.75 4.53
C TYR A 24 -4.07 -3.67 5.65
N CYS A 25 -2.88 -3.14 5.35
CA CYS A 25 -1.83 -2.96 6.35
C CYS A 25 -2.23 -1.96 7.45
N ALA A 26 -2.94 -0.88 7.10
CA ALA A 26 -3.45 0.08 8.07
C ALA A 26 -4.48 -0.56 9.01
N VAL A 27 -5.41 -1.36 8.48
CA VAL A 27 -6.40 -2.09 9.29
C VAL A 27 -5.71 -3.10 10.22
N LEU A 28 -4.73 -3.83 9.69
CA LEU A 28 -3.96 -4.80 10.48
C LEU A 28 -3.21 -4.14 11.64
N GLN A 29 -2.62 -2.97 11.41
CA GLN A 29 -1.97 -2.17 12.46
C GLN A 29 -2.99 -1.73 13.51
N GLY A 30 -4.15 -1.21 13.09
CA GLY A 30 -5.21 -0.79 14.01
C GLY A 30 -5.75 -1.94 14.88
N HIS A 31 -5.90 -3.14 14.31
CA HIS A 31 -6.27 -4.34 15.08
C HIS A 31 -5.18 -4.76 16.08
N ALA A 32 -3.91 -4.70 15.68
CA ALA A 32 -2.79 -5.03 16.57
C ALA A 32 -2.73 -4.06 17.76
N GLU A 33 -2.83 -2.76 17.51
CA GLU A 33 -2.84 -1.73 18.54
C GLU A 33 -4.06 -1.86 19.46
N GLY A 34 -5.25 -2.06 18.90
CA GLY A 34 -6.48 -2.26 19.68
C GLY A 34 -6.44 -3.51 20.56
N ALA A 35 -5.94 -4.64 20.04
CA ALA A 35 -5.76 -5.87 20.79
C ALA A 35 -4.72 -5.70 21.91
N SER A 36 -3.61 -4.97 21.64
CA SER A 36 -2.60 -4.68 22.65
C SER A 36 -3.20 -3.87 23.81
N GLY A 37 -3.95 -2.80 23.54
CA GLY A 37 -4.56 -1.96 24.57
C GLY A 37 -5.53 -2.72 25.47
N GLN A 38 -6.35 -3.61 24.89
CA GLN A 38 -7.25 -4.47 25.66
C GLN A 38 -6.49 -5.52 26.49
N ALA A 39 -5.46 -6.14 25.91
CA ALA A 39 -4.65 -7.14 26.60
C ALA A 39 -3.84 -6.52 27.75
N THR A 40 -3.30 -5.31 27.59
CA THR A 40 -2.59 -4.60 28.67
C THR A 40 -3.52 -4.26 29.83
N ALA A 41 -4.78 -3.93 29.56
CA ALA A 41 -5.77 -3.64 30.59
C ALA A 41 -6.25 -4.89 31.34
N ALA A 42 -6.29 -6.06 30.69
CA ALA A 42 -6.88 -7.27 31.23
C ALA A 42 -5.86 -8.27 31.81
N TRP A 43 -4.63 -8.32 31.30
CA TRP A 43 -3.67 -9.38 31.62
C TRP A 43 -2.46 -8.87 32.41
N SER A 44 -2.27 -9.38 33.63
CA SER A 44 -1.05 -9.16 34.42
C SER A 44 -0.18 -10.42 34.44
N GLY A 45 1.13 -10.28 34.21
CA GLY A 45 2.10 -11.38 34.30
C GLY A 45 3.08 -11.48 33.12
N ALA A 46 4.03 -12.41 33.19
CA ALA A 46 5.08 -12.56 32.17
C ALA A 46 4.54 -12.92 30.77
N ALA A 47 3.42 -13.65 30.69
CA ALA A 47 2.80 -14.02 29.42
C ALA A 47 2.19 -12.82 28.67
N SER A 48 1.72 -11.78 29.38
CA SER A 48 1.23 -10.56 28.73
C SER A 48 2.37 -9.71 28.18
N VAL A 49 3.53 -9.71 28.82
CA VAL A 49 4.74 -9.05 28.29
C VAL A 49 5.18 -9.66 26.95
N GLU A 50 5.24 -11.00 26.87
CA GLU A 50 5.64 -11.68 25.64
C GLU A 50 4.64 -11.43 24.49
N PHE A 51 3.33 -11.50 24.78
CA PHE A 51 2.29 -11.18 23.81
C PHE A 51 2.42 -9.74 23.30
N LEU A 52 2.57 -8.76 24.20
CA LEU A 52 2.71 -7.34 23.83
C LEU A 52 3.96 -7.10 22.98
N GLN A 53 5.07 -7.77 23.27
CA GLN A 53 6.29 -7.69 22.44
C GLN A 53 6.05 -8.22 21.03
N LYS A 54 5.38 -9.38 20.88
CA LYS A 54 5.06 -9.94 19.56
C LYS A 54 4.11 -9.03 18.78
N VAL A 55 3.09 -8.48 19.44
CA VAL A 55 2.14 -7.54 18.82
C VAL A 55 2.84 -6.24 18.41
N SER A 56 3.79 -5.73 19.20
CA SER A 56 4.59 -4.55 18.84
C SER A 56 5.44 -4.79 17.59
N VAL A 57 6.12 -5.94 17.48
CA VAL A 57 6.87 -6.30 16.27
C VAL A 57 5.96 -6.39 15.06
N TRP A 58 4.77 -6.97 15.22
CA TRP A 58 3.79 -7.09 14.14
C TRP A 58 3.26 -5.73 13.68
N SER A 59 2.93 -4.84 14.61
CA SER A 59 2.52 -3.46 14.31
C SER A 59 3.61 -2.70 13.56
N ALA A 60 4.86 -2.79 14.02
CA ALA A 60 6.00 -2.18 13.33
C ALA A 60 6.18 -2.73 11.89
N GLY A 61 6.05 -4.05 11.70
CA GLY A 61 6.08 -4.66 10.38
C GLY A 61 4.95 -4.19 9.46
N ALA A 62 3.73 -4.10 9.99
CA ALA A 62 2.57 -3.59 9.26
C ALA A 62 2.77 -2.13 8.83
N ALA A 63 3.33 -1.28 9.70
CA ALA A 63 3.64 0.11 9.37
C ALA A 63 4.69 0.23 8.24
N VAL A 64 5.72 -0.62 8.25
CA VAL A 64 6.74 -0.66 7.19
C VAL A 64 6.13 -1.12 5.86
N MET A 65 5.30 -2.16 5.87
CA MET A 65 4.60 -2.63 4.67
C MET A 65 3.65 -1.58 4.11
N HIS A 66 2.90 -0.89 4.99
CA HIS A 66 2.04 0.22 4.60
C HIS A 66 2.85 1.34 3.91
N ALA A 67 3.94 1.79 4.53
CA ALA A 67 4.79 2.83 3.96
C ALA A 67 5.35 2.43 2.59
N GLY A 68 5.83 1.19 2.44
CA GLY A 68 6.30 0.68 1.16
C GLY A 68 5.20 0.56 0.10
N ALA A 69 4.00 0.14 0.47
CA ALA A 69 2.86 0.06 -0.43
C ALA A 69 2.44 1.44 -0.94
N VAL A 70 2.38 2.45 -0.05
CA VAL A 70 2.07 3.84 -0.43
C VAL A 70 3.13 4.42 -1.36
N ASP A 71 4.41 4.19 -1.10
CA ASP A 71 5.51 4.68 -1.94
C ASP A 71 5.45 4.07 -3.36
N LEU A 72 5.26 2.74 -3.43
CA LEU A 72 5.09 2.05 -4.71
C LEU A 72 3.82 2.50 -5.45
N GLN A 73 2.72 2.75 -4.72
CA GLN A 73 1.48 3.26 -5.30
C GLN A 73 1.73 4.62 -5.96
N ALA A 74 2.39 5.55 -5.25
CA ALA A 74 2.70 6.87 -5.76
C ALA A 74 3.57 6.78 -7.02
N TRP A 75 4.61 5.93 -6.99
CA TRP A 75 5.47 5.70 -8.14
C TRP A 75 4.72 5.09 -9.33
N ALA A 76 3.84 4.12 -9.11
CA ALA A 76 3.00 3.53 -10.15
C ALA A 76 2.03 4.56 -10.77
N GLY A 77 1.41 5.41 -9.94
CA GLY A 77 0.52 6.48 -10.41
C GLY A 77 1.27 7.54 -11.24
N GLU A 78 2.50 7.89 -10.85
CA GLU A 78 3.37 8.77 -11.64
C GLU A 78 3.75 8.14 -12.98
N ALA A 79 4.17 6.86 -12.97
CA ALA A 79 4.51 6.13 -14.17
C ALA A 79 3.32 6.05 -15.15
N ALA A 80 2.11 5.74 -14.66
CA ALA A 80 0.90 5.71 -15.48
C ALA A 80 0.63 7.07 -16.13
N SER A 81 0.71 8.16 -15.34
CA SER A 81 0.47 9.52 -15.81
C SER A 81 1.49 9.94 -16.88
N ASN A 82 2.77 9.59 -16.70
CA ASN A 82 3.83 9.85 -17.68
C ASN A 82 3.60 9.07 -18.99
N TYR A 83 3.18 7.80 -18.89
CA TYR A 83 2.83 6.99 -20.06
C TYR A 83 1.62 7.55 -20.82
N GLU A 84 0.58 7.99 -20.11
CA GLU A 84 -0.61 8.61 -20.69
C GLU A 84 -0.25 9.94 -21.41
N ALA A 85 0.58 10.78 -20.79
CA ALA A 85 1.04 12.04 -21.38
C ALA A 85 1.89 11.83 -22.65
N ALA A 86 2.80 10.84 -22.63
CA ALA A 86 3.60 10.49 -23.80
C ALA A 86 2.72 10.00 -24.96
N GLN A 87 1.69 9.20 -24.68
CA GLN A 87 0.74 8.74 -25.68
C GLN A 87 -0.06 9.89 -26.29
N SER A 88 -0.55 10.82 -25.46
CA SER A 88 -1.28 12.00 -25.93
C SER A 88 -0.41 12.85 -26.87
N SER A 89 0.83 13.13 -26.48
CA SER A 89 1.78 13.92 -27.27
C SER A 89 2.11 13.26 -28.62
N ALA A 90 2.32 11.93 -28.61
CA ALA A 90 2.51 11.17 -29.85
C ALA A 90 1.26 11.26 -30.74
N SER A 91 0.05 11.10 -30.20
CA SER A 91 -1.18 11.15 -30.99
C SER A 91 -1.42 12.53 -31.64
N ILE A 92 -1.04 13.62 -30.98
CA ILE A 92 -1.13 14.98 -31.52
C ILE A 92 -0.14 15.17 -32.67
N THR A 93 1.08 14.63 -32.55
CA THR A 93 2.15 14.80 -33.55
C THR A 93 1.85 14.07 -34.86
N TRP A 94 1.12 12.96 -34.81
CA TRP A 94 0.78 12.15 -35.99
C TRP A 94 -0.63 12.44 -36.57
N ALA A 95 -1.40 13.33 -35.92
CA ALA A 95 -2.73 13.75 -36.38
C ALA A 95 -2.74 15.14 -37.05
N GLY A 96 -1.63 15.89 -36.98
CA GLY A 96 -1.37 17.11 -37.76
C GLY A 96 -0.53 16.83 -39.00
#